data_AF-V9W6E2-F1
#
_entry.id   AF-V9W6E2-F1
#
_cell.length_a   1.000
_cell.length_b   1.000
_cell.length_c   1.000
_cell.angle_alpha   90.00
_cell.angle_beta   90.00
_cell.angle_gamma   90.00
#
_symmetry.space_group_name_H-M   'P 1'
#
loop_
_entity.id
_entity.type
_entity.pdbx_description
1 polymer ?
#
loop_
_entity_poly.entity_id
_entity_poly.type
_entity_poly.pdbx_seq_one_letter_code
_entity_poly.pdbx_strand_id
1 'polypeptide(L)'
;MTQKELSPKTLAVHMRFINLRILPVFGSKRLDQIKPFHIVQFLTDLNEGDRLDGKDGKLASGTIHYVYRVLKNIFSRANEWKIIKGNPVAEVKRPKVAHKEVEVYDENEVAELFQALEKLANNDHVSPDNRFAPRRTGRPRVGAR
;
A
#
# COMPACT_ATOMS: atom_id res chain seq x y z
N MET A 1 -9.58 9.53 -16.97
CA MET A 1 -9.84 10.02 -15.61
C MET A 1 -9.32 11.45 -15.56
N THR A 2 -10.16 12.45 -15.34
CA THR A 2 -9.70 13.85 -15.25
C THR A 2 -9.33 14.16 -13.81
N GLN A 3 -8.34 15.03 -13.62
CA GLN A 3 -7.79 15.46 -12.33
C GLN A 3 -8.86 16.04 -11.36
N LYS A 4 -10.06 16.35 -11.86
CA LYS A 4 -11.18 16.94 -11.11
C LYS A 4 -12.00 15.96 -10.26
N GLU A 5 -11.94 14.66 -10.51
CA GLU A 5 -12.81 13.67 -9.84
C GLU A 5 -12.14 12.95 -8.65
N LEU A 6 -10.86 13.21 -8.40
CA LEU A 6 -10.06 12.52 -7.38
C LEU A 6 -9.42 13.53 -6.42
N SER A 7 -9.39 13.18 -5.14
CA SER A 7 -8.60 13.95 -4.17
C SER A 7 -7.12 13.92 -4.55
N PRO A 8 -6.36 15.01 -4.32
CA PRO A 8 -4.94 15.09 -4.69
C PRO A 8 -4.12 13.90 -4.15
N LYS A 9 -4.43 13.47 -2.91
CA LYS A 9 -3.81 12.31 -2.27
C LYS A 9 -4.05 11.02 -3.05
N THR A 10 -5.27 10.81 -3.53
CA THR A 10 -5.61 9.58 -4.28
C THR A 10 -4.90 9.56 -5.63
N LEU A 11 -4.84 10.70 -6.33
CA LEU A 11 -4.12 10.82 -7.59
C LEU A 11 -2.63 10.55 -7.44
N ALA A 12 -1.99 11.12 -6.42
CA ALA A 12 -0.58 10.89 -6.13
C ALA A 12 -0.29 9.39 -5.89
N VAL A 13 -1.16 8.72 -5.14
CA VAL A 13 -1.03 7.27 -4.90
C VAL A 13 -1.24 6.46 -6.19
N HIS A 14 -2.22 6.81 -7.03
CA HIS A 14 -2.42 6.14 -8.32
C HIS A 14 -1.16 6.26 -9.20
N MET A 15 -0.66 7.48 -9.40
CA MET A 15 0.52 7.75 -10.22
C MET A 15 1.76 7.03 -9.70
N ARG A 16 1.93 6.96 -8.38
CA ARG A 16 3.02 6.18 -7.77
C ARG A 16 2.98 4.71 -8.19
N PHE A 17 1.83 4.05 -8.11
CA PHE A 17 1.73 2.64 -8.52
C PHE A 17 1.81 2.45 -10.03
N ILE A 18 1.29 3.40 -10.81
CA ILE A 18 1.41 3.38 -12.27
C ILE A 18 2.89 3.41 -12.67
N ASN A 19 3.65 4.38 -12.16
CA ASN A 19 5.05 4.57 -12.54
C ASN A 19 5.96 3.46 -12.01
N LEU A 20 5.76 3.02 -10.77
CA LEU A 20 6.66 2.06 -10.13
C LEU A 20 6.37 0.60 -10.49
N ARG A 21 5.14 0.24 -10.84
CA ARG A 21 4.74 -1.17 -11.00
C ARG A 21 4.08 -1.48 -12.33
N ILE A 22 3.20 -0.61 -12.84
CA ILE A 22 2.42 -0.91 -14.04
C ILE A 22 3.23 -0.62 -15.31
N LEU A 23 3.80 0.58 -15.42
CA LEU A 23 4.57 1.00 -16.60
C LEU A 23 5.80 0.12 -16.88
N PRO A 24 6.59 -0.34 -15.88
CA PRO A 24 7.72 -1.23 -16.14
C PRO A 24 7.33 -2.53 -16.85
N VAL A 25 6.11 -3.04 -16.61
CA VAL A 25 5.64 -4.32 -17.17
C VAL A 25 4.84 -4.12 -18.46
N PHE A 26 3.96 -3.12 -18.49
CA PHE A 26 3.00 -2.93 -19.58
C PHE A 26 3.33 -1.75 -20.51
N GLY A 27 4.25 -0.86 -20.13
CA GLY A 27 4.52 0.38 -20.85
C GLY A 27 5.04 0.19 -22.28
N SER A 28 5.66 -0.95 -22.57
CA SER A 28 6.13 -1.31 -23.91
C SER A 28 5.07 -1.98 -24.80
N LYS A 29 3.88 -2.26 -24.26
CA LYS A 29 2.79 -2.94 -24.98
C LYS A 29 1.70 -1.96 -25.34
N ARG A 30 1.11 -2.15 -26.53
CA ARG A 30 -0.13 -1.44 -26.87
C ARG A 30 -1.29 -1.97 -26.02
N LEU A 31 -2.23 -1.10 -25.70
CA LEU A 31 -3.32 -1.40 -24.76
C LEU A 31 -4.24 -2.54 -25.24
N ASP A 32 -4.43 -2.66 -26.56
CA ASP A 32 -5.18 -3.73 -27.24
C ASP A 32 -4.47 -5.08 -27.23
N GLN A 33 -3.16 -5.12 -26.99
CA GLN A 33 -2.37 -6.35 -26.91
C GLN A 33 -2.34 -6.95 -25.50
N ILE A 34 -2.86 -6.22 -24.50
CA ILE A 34 -2.88 -6.70 -23.12
C ILE A 34 -4.07 -7.63 -22.92
N LYS A 35 -3.79 -8.92 -22.72
CA LYS A 35 -4.76 -9.99 -22.51
C LYS A 35 -4.95 -10.30 -21.02
N PRO A 36 -6.07 -10.93 -20.62
CA PRO A 36 -6.30 -11.35 -19.23
C PRO A 36 -5.14 -12.16 -18.64
N PHE A 37 -4.52 -13.02 -19.46
CA PHE A 37 -3.33 -13.80 -19.06
C PHE A 37 -2.18 -12.94 -18.55
N HIS A 38 -1.85 -11.82 -19.22
CA HIS A 38 -0.78 -10.93 -18.78
C HIS A 38 -1.10 -10.28 -17.43
N ILE A 39 -2.38 -9.99 -17.16
CA ILE A 39 -2.82 -9.42 -15.89
C ILE A 39 -2.71 -10.46 -14.78
N VAL A 40 -3.12 -11.71 -15.03
CA VAL A 40 -2.97 -12.81 -14.06
C VAL A 40 -1.51 -13.02 -13.71
N GLN A 41 -0.64 -13.14 -14.72
CA GLN A 41 0.80 -13.31 -14.51
C GLN A 41 1.36 -12.16 -13.68
N PHE A 42 1.06 -10.92 -14.04
CA PHE A 42 1.51 -9.75 -13.29
C PHE A 42 1.05 -9.75 -11.83
N LEU A 43 -0.19 -10.15 -11.55
CA LEU A 43 -0.69 -10.21 -10.16
C LEU A 43 -0.01 -11.33 -9.36
N THR A 44 0.32 -12.46 -10.00
CA THR A 44 1.13 -13.52 -9.40
C THR A 44 2.54 -13.03 -9.09
N ASP A 45 3.18 -12.37 -10.04
CA ASP A 45 4.53 -11.79 -9.87
C ASP A 45 4.55 -10.76 -8.73
N LEU A 46 3.50 -9.94 -8.58
CA LEU A 46 3.37 -9.01 -7.47
C LEU A 46 3.15 -9.68 -6.11
N ASN A 47 2.57 -10.89 -6.10
CA ASN A 47 2.34 -11.66 -4.89
C ASN A 47 3.59 -12.41 -4.44
N GLU A 48 4.45 -12.81 -5.38
CA GLU A 48 5.69 -13.53 -5.12
C GLU A 48 6.91 -12.61 -5.00
N GLY A 49 6.86 -11.44 -5.63
CA GLY A 49 7.98 -10.51 -5.72
C GLY A 49 8.21 -9.66 -4.47
N ASP A 50 9.39 -9.06 -4.48
CA ASP A 50 9.88 -8.24 -3.38
C ASP A 50 9.23 -6.86 -3.31
N ARG A 51 9.37 -6.25 -2.15
CA ARG A 51 8.92 -4.88 -1.93
C ARG A 51 9.93 -3.90 -2.52
N LEU A 52 9.39 -2.84 -3.13
CA LEU A 52 10.19 -1.76 -3.71
C LEU A 52 10.72 -0.76 -2.65
N ASP A 53 10.36 -0.92 -1.38
CA ASP A 53 10.83 -0.05 -0.28
C ASP A 53 12.07 -0.60 0.42
N GLY A 54 12.71 -1.64 -0.14
CA GLY A 54 13.92 -2.24 0.40
C GLY A 54 13.73 -3.01 1.70
N LYS A 55 12.47 -3.26 2.10
CA LYS A 55 12.15 -4.07 3.27
C LYS A 55 11.93 -5.51 2.87
N ASP A 56 12.37 -6.42 3.72
CA ASP A 56 12.16 -7.84 3.52
C ASP A 56 10.67 -8.21 3.58
N GLY A 57 10.33 -9.23 2.80
CA GLY A 57 8.99 -9.81 2.76
C GLY A 57 8.18 -9.44 1.52
N LYS A 58 6.97 -9.97 1.47
CA LYS A 58 6.08 -9.85 0.31
C LYS A 58 5.27 -8.57 0.33
N LEU A 59 4.76 -8.19 -0.84
CA LEU A 59 3.82 -7.09 -0.95
C LEU A 59 2.52 -7.41 -0.19
N ALA A 60 2.02 -6.45 0.57
CA ALA A 60 0.75 -6.64 1.30
C ALA A 60 -0.40 -6.91 0.32
N SER A 61 -1.29 -7.85 0.67
CA SER A 61 -2.46 -8.21 -0.14
C SER A 61 -3.35 -7.01 -0.47
N GLY A 62 -3.48 -6.06 0.46
CA GLY A 62 -4.19 -4.80 0.22
C GLY A 62 -3.55 -3.94 -0.87
N THR A 63 -2.22 -3.95 -0.98
CA THR A 63 -1.51 -3.23 -2.05
C THR A 63 -1.66 -3.91 -3.40
N ILE A 64 -1.60 -5.24 -3.47
CA ILE A 64 -1.88 -6.00 -4.70
C ILE A 64 -3.31 -5.72 -5.17
N HIS A 65 -4.27 -5.72 -4.24
CA HIS A 65 -5.65 -5.38 -4.54
C HIS A 65 -5.80 -3.94 -5.04
N TYR A 66 -5.04 -2.99 -4.49
CA TYR A 66 -5.03 -1.61 -4.97
C TYR A 66 -4.51 -1.51 -6.41
N VAL A 67 -3.40 -2.19 -6.74
CA VAL A 67 -2.86 -2.23 -8.11
C VAL A 67 -3.89 -2.82 -9.09
N TYR A 68 -4.56 -3.90 -8.71
CA TYR A 68 -5.66 -4.46 -9.49
C TYR A 68 -6.79 -3.44 -9.74
N ARG A 69 -7.19 -2.65 -8.73
CA ARG A 69 -8.21 -1.59 -8.89
C ARG A 69 -7.76 -0.52 -9.87
N VAL A 70 -6.51 -0.07 -9.80
CA VAL A 70 -5.95 0.92 -10.72
C VAL A 70 -5.98 0.39 -12.16
N LEU A 71 -5.53 -0.85 -12.39
CA LEU A 71 -5.61 -1.49 -13.71
C LEU A 71 -7.04 -1.57 -14.21
N LYS A 72 -7.97 -2.07 -13.38
CA LYS A 72 -9.38 -2.18 -13.75
C LYS A 72 -9.95 -0.83 -14.17
N ASN A 73 -9.64 0.24 -13.45
CA ASN A 73 -10.08 1.59 -13.78
C ASN A 73 -9.52 2.08 -15.12
N ILE A 74 -8.22 1.87 -15.38
CA ILE A 74 -7.57 2.26 -16.65
C ILE A 74 -8.25 1.54 -17.82
N PHE A 75 -8.39 0.21 -17.75
CA PHE A 75 -8.97 -0.58 -18.82
C PHE A 75 -10.48 -0.38 -18.99
N SER A 76 -11.21 -0.10 -17.91
CA SER A 76 -12.63 0.28 -18.02
C SER A 76 -12.81 1.54 -18.83
N ARG A 77 -11.95 2.56 -18.62
CA ARG A 77 -12.03 3.81 -19.38
C ARG A 77 -11.64 3.61 -20.85
N ALA A 78 -10.61 2.81 -21.10
CA ALA A 78 -10.22 2.46 -22.46
C ALA A 78 -11.34 1.73 -23.22
N ASN A 79 -12.08 0.86 -22.53
CA ASN A 79 -13.23 0.17 -23.08
C ASN A 79 -14.40 1.14 -23.35
N GLU A 80 -14.70 2.03 -22.41
CA GLU A 80 -15.73 3.09 -22.55
C GLU A 80 -15.45 4.00 -23.74
N TRP A 81 -14.18 4.37 -23.94
CA TRP A 81 -13.72 5.16 -25.08
C TRP A 81 -13.53 4.35 -26.36
N LYS A 82 -13.88 3.06 -26.35
CA LYS A 82 -13.75 2.14 -27.49
C LYS A 82 -12.32 2.04 -28.06
N ILE A 83 -11.31 2.31 -27.24
CA ILE A 83 -9.89 2.11 -27.58
C ILE A 83 -9.57 0.62 -27.66
N ILE A 84 -10.23 -0.18 -26.83
CA ILE A 84 -10.14 -1.63 -26.79
C ILE A 84 -11.54 -2.25 -26.95
N LYS A 85 -11.60 -3.50 -27.40
CA LYS A 85 -12.87 -4.23 -27.62
C LYS A 85 -13.53 -4.71 -26.34
N GLY A 86 -12.75 -4.90 -25.28
CA GLY A 86 -13.20 -5.42 -23.99
C GLY A 86 -12.17 -5.16 -22.90
N ASN A 87 -12.61 -5.14 -21.65
CA ASN A 87 -11.72 -4.93 -20.51
C ASN A 87 -11.05 -6.27 -20.09
N PRO A 88 -9.74 -6.47 -20.33
CA PRO A 88 -9.05 -7.71 -20.00
C PRO A 88 -8.94 -7.99 -18.49
N VAL A 89 -9.13 -6.97 -17.66
CA VAL A 89 -9.08 -7.08 -16.18
C VAL A 89 -10.42 -7.55 -15.62
N ALA A 90 -11.53 -7.34 -16.34
CA ALA A 90 -12.87 -7.68 -15.86
C ALA A 90 -13.07 -9.20 -15.68
N GLU A 91 -12.39 -10.00 -16.50
CA GLU A 91 -12.44 -11.48 -16.47
C GLU A 91 -11.46 -12.08 -15.45
N VAL A 92 -10.59 -11.27 -14.85
CA VAL A 92 -9.57 -11.73 -13.91
C VAL A 92 -10.16 -11.82 -12.50
N LYS A 93 -9.85 -12.92 -11.81
CA LYS A 93 -10.26 -13.12 -10.42
C LYS A 93 -9.68 -12.01 -9.53
N ARG A 94 -10.56 -11.34 -8.79
CA ARG A 94 -10.18 -10.31 -7.82
C ARG A 94 -9.18 -10.89 -6.79
N PRO A 95 -8.01 -10.25 -6.57
CA PRO A 95 -7.09 -10.66 -5.51
C PRO A 95 -7.76 -10.62 -4.15
N LYS A 96 -7.54 -11.67 -3.34
CA LYS A 96 -8.03 -11.73 -1.96
C LYS A 96 -7.22 -10.76 -1.09
N VAL A 97 -7.91 -10.03 -0.23
CA VAL A 97 -7.28 -9.16 0.77
C VAL A 97 -7.29 -9.91 2.09
N ALA A 98 -6.11 -10.26 2.61
CA ALA A 98 -5.98 -10.67 4.00
C ALA A 98 -6.16 -9.44 4.89
N HIS A 99 -7.09 -9.53 5.84
CA HIS A 99 -7.29 -8.53 6.87
C HIS A 99 -6.53 -8.98 8.11
N LYS A 100 -5.65 -8.11 8.62
CA LYS A 100 -5.04 -8.32 9.93
C LYS A 100 -6.05 -7.84 10.97
N GLU A 101 -6.32 -8.68 11.97
CA GLU A 101 -7.08 -8.24 13.13
C GLU A 101 -6.32 -7.10 13.82
N VAL A 102 -7.05 -6.01 14.08
CA VAL A 102 -6.51 -4.85 14.77
C VAL A 102 -6.93 -5.01 16.22
N GLU A 103 -5.95 -5.10 17.11
CA GLU A 103 -6.19 -5.00 18.55
C GLU A 103 -6.73 -3.59 18.83
N VAL A 104 -7.93 -3.54 19.39
CA VAL A 104 -8.58 -2.30 19.81
C VAL A 104 -8.30 -2.13 21.29
N TYR A 105 -8.04 -0.90 21.71
CA TYR A 105 -7.81 -0.62 23.13
C TYR A 105 -9.04 -0.97 23.96
N ASP A 106 -8.82 -1.67 25.07
CA ASP A 106 -9.86 -1.86 26.08
C ASP A 106 -10.05 -0.60 26.95
N GLU A 107 -11.10 -0.56 27.77
CA GLU A 107 -11.43 0.59 28.60
C GLU A 107 -10.30 0.97 29.57
N ASN A 108 -9.54 -0.02 30.06
CA ASN A 108 -8.44 0.19 30.99
C ASN A 108 -7.23 0.78 30.26
N GLU A 109 -6.89 0.25 29.09
CA GLU A 109 -5.82 0.76 28.23
C GLU A 109 -6.10 2.20 27.76
N VAL A 110 -7.37 2.52 27.49
CA VAL A 110 -7.79 3.89 27.19
C VAL A 110 -7.61 4.80 28.41
N ALA A 111 -7.97 4.34 29.61
CA ALA A 111 -7.76 5.10 30.84
C ALA A 111 -6.27 5.35 31.13
N GLU A 112 -5.43 4.32 30.95
CA GLU A 112 -3.97 4.45 31.08
C GLU A 112 -3.39 5.41 30.04
N LEU A 113 -3.88 5.38 28.80
CA LEU A 113 -3.49 6.34 27.76
C LEU A 113 -3.83 7.78 28.16
N PHE A 114 -5.04 8.03 28.66
CA PHE A 114 -5.44 9.37 29.12
C PHE A 114 -4.59 9.85 30.30
N GLN A 115 -4.32 8.99 31.28
CA GLN A 115 -3.45 9.34 32.40
C GLN A 115 -2.01 9.62 31.96
N ALA A 116 -1.49 8.88 30.97
CA ALA A 116 -0.17 9.12 30.41
C ALA A 116 -0.10 10.46 29.67
N LEU A 117 -1.14 10.82 28.91
CA LEU A 117 -1.24 12.11 28.23
C LEU A 117 -1.33 13.28 29.23
N GLU A 118 -2.11 13.13 30.29
CA GLU A 118 -2.25 14.15 31.34
C GLU A 118 -0.94 14.36 32.11
N LYS A 119 -0.23 13.28 32.44
CA LYS A 119 1.11 13.36 33.04
C LYS A 119 2.11 14.07 32.14
N LEU A 120 2.05 13.84 30.82
CA LEU A 120 2.92 14.53 29.86
C LEU A 120 2.58 16.02 29.77
N ALA A 121 1.30 16.39 29.76
CA ALA A 121 0.86 17.79 29.73
C ALA A 121 1.20 18.55 31.02
N ASN A 122 1.18 17.87 32.17
CA ASN A 122 1.49 18.48 33.47
C ASN A 122 3.00 18.58 33.75
N ASN A 123 3.85 17.86 33.00
CA ASN A 123 5.32 17.87 33.14
C ASN A 123 6.03 18.81 32.14
N ASP A 124 5.36 19.86 31.66
CA ASP A 124 5.92 20.94 30.81
C ASP A 124 6.94 21.84 31.55
N HIS A 125 7.91 21.23 32.24
CA HIS A 125 9.19 21.81 32.62
C HIS A 125 10.35 20.90 32.18
N VAL A 126 10.32 20.37 30.95
CA VAL A 126 11.54 19.85 30.31
C VAL A 126 11.68 20.44 28.92
N SER A 127 12.65 21.35 28.84
CA SER A 127 13.34 21.97 27.70
C SER A 127 13.00 21.49 26.27
N PRO A 128 12.87 22.41 25.29
CA PRO A 128 12.43 22.09 23.94
C PRO A 128 13.57 21.53 23.09
N ASP A 129 14.13 20.36 23.42
CA ASP A 129 15.12 19.75 22.54
C ASP A 129 15.27 18.24 22.73
N ASN A 130 14.34 17.45 22.17
CA ASN A 130 14.70 16.11 21.65
C ASN A 130 13.62 15.47 20.76
N ARG A 131 13.18 16.13 19.68
CA ARG A 131 12.14 15.56 18.80
C ARG A 131 12.61 14.44 17.86
N PHE A 132 13.90 14.10 17.78
CA PHE A 132 14.39 13.10 16.83
C PHE A 132 15.68 12.38 17.27
N ALA A 133 15.58 11.39 18.17
CA ALA A 133 16.65 10.40 18.36
C ALA A 133 16.17 9.02 17.87
N PRO A 134 16.90 8.33 16.97
CA PRO A 134 16.48 7.04 16.43
C PRO A 134 16.53 5.93 17.49
N ARG A 135 15.54 5.04 17.44
CA ARG A 135 15.43 3.85 18.31
C ARG A 135 16.70 3.01 18.21
N ARG A 136 17.48 2.92 19.29
CA ARG A 136 18.55 1.90 19.40
C ARG A 136 17.90 0.53 19.59
N THR A 137 17.84 -0.24 18.51
CA THR A 137 17.68 -1.69 18.55
C THR A 137 18.95 -2.30 19.13
N GLY A 138 18.82 -3.11 20.18
CA GLY A 138 19.95 -3.85 20.75
C GLY A 138 19.54 -4.66 21.98
N ARG A 139 19.17 -5.93 21.77
CA ARG A 139 19.04 -6.90 22.87
C ARG A 139 20.44 -7.19 23.43
N PRO A 140 20.65 -7.24 24.76
CA PRO A 140 21.93 -7.70 25.30
C PRO A 140 22.08 -9.21 25.06
N ARG A 141 23.26 -9.64 24.58
CA ARG A 141 23.64 -11.06 24.63
C ARG A 141 23.94 -11.42 26.09
N VAL A 142 23.22 -12.42 26.59
CA VAL A 142 23.49 -13.04 27.89
C VAL A 142 24.85 -13.75 27.82
N GLY A 143 25.73 -13.46 28.77
CA GLY A 143 27.05 -14.06 28.88
C GLY A 143 26.97 -15.54 29.24
N ALA A 144 27.75 -16.36 28.53
CA ALA A 144 28.09 -17.71 28.96
C ALA A 144 29.25 -17.61 29.97
N ARG A 145 29.08 -18.27 31.12
CA ARG A 145 30.19 -18.74 31.96
C ARG A 145 30.76 -20.01 31.36
#